data_AF-A0A271LVM8-F1
#
_entry.id   AF-A0A271LVM8-F1
#
_cell.length_a   1.000
_cell.length_b   1.000
_cell.length_c   1.000
_cell.angle_alpha   90.00
_cell.angle_beta   90.00
_cell.angle_gamma   90.00
#
_symmetry.space_group_name_H-M   'P 1'
#
loop_
_entity.id
_entity.type
_entity.pdbx_description
1 polymer ?
#
loop_
_entity_poly.entity_id
_entity_poly.type
_entity_poly.pdbx_seq_one_letter_code
_entity_poly.pdbx_strand_id
1 'polypeptide(L)'
;MASNKSNAKYDDFVSSGAITIRKNSIFTSDDIFFTMGSCFAQEIRRALTSRQIACVPSYRNISFDPAQAIVDELPRQEHMNFYNTFTVRLQIEQMLGLWDQAHDDWWQVKKRAPWGPICFQDPYRRGIFAKSPQVLKEVIESMNREMRVGFDAATAFIFTFGMTEVFINKASGKIAAQKPLYRGGGGMQETALHVSSFQENYANVMATVDMVRQHKPDAPIILTVSPVALARTFQDADVVTASTEGKSVLRAVLGQVCRERDNVHYLPSFEFVTYGGLARSYREDLRHVKISVVDEIVEQFFNAYFAPSSP
;
A
#
# COMPACT_ATOMS: atom_id res chain seq x y z
N MET A 1 13.70 13.79 -29.24
CA MET A 1 13.34 13.64 -30.67
C MET A 1 12.64 12.31 -30.84
N ALA A 2 11.45 12.28 -31.46
CA ALA A 2 10.82 11.02 -31.83
C ALA A 2 11.64 10.34 -32.94
N SER A 3 11.84 9.02 -32.85
CA SER A 3 12.61 8.21 -33.79
C SER A 3 11.72 7.08 -34.31
N ASN A 4 11.75 6.81 -35.62
CA ASN A 4 11.05 5.67 -36.23
C ASN A 4 11.78 4.32 -36.02
N LYS A 5 12.94 4.29 -35.34
CA LYS A 5 13.60 3.04 -34.97
C LYS A 5 12.74 2.28 -33.96
N SER A 6 12.54 0.98 -34.19
CA SER A 6 11.92 0.09 -33.22
C SER A 6 12.67 0.16 -31.88
N ASN A 7 11.93 0.05 -30.78
CA ASN A 7 12.56 -0.06 -29.48
C ASN A 7 13.24 -1.42 -29.42
N ALA A 8 14.58 -1.46 -29.46
CA ALA A 8 15.37 -2.70 -29.43
C ALA A 8 15.01 -3.61 -28.25
N LYS A 9 14.49 -3.03 -27.15
CA LYS A 9 14.00 -3.81 -25.99
C LYS A 9 12.76 -4.66 -26.30
N TYR A 10 12.04 -4.39 -27.38
CA TYR A 10 10.91 -5.22 -27.79
C TYR A 10 11.39 -6.56 -28.35
N ASP A 11 12.55 -6.62 -29.01
CA ASP A 11 13.13 -7.87 -29.49
C ASP A 11 13.61 -8.74 -28.30
N ASP A 12 14.19 -8.11 -27.26
CA ASP A 12 14.50 -8.78 -25.99
C ASP A 12 13.24 -9.35 -25.33
N PHE A 13 12.14 -8.58 -25.35
CA PHE A 13 10.86 -9.02 -24.82
C PHE A 13 10.25 -10.18 -25.62
N VAL A 14 10.28 -10.12 -26.95
CA VAL A 14 9.78 -11.19 -27.83
C VAL A 14 10.57 -12.48 -27.62
N SER A 15 11.88 -12.39 -27.43
CA SER A 15 12.75 -13.56 -27.23
C SER A 15 12.67 -14.17 -25.83
N SER A 16 12.41 -13.37 -24.79
CA SER A 16 12.42 -13.83 -23.39
C SER A 16 11.03 -13.96 -22.75
N GLY A 17 10.02 -13.26 -23.28
CA GLY A 17 8.73 -13.06 -22.62
C GLY A 17 8.82 -12.24 -21.31
N ALA A 18 9.98 -11.63 -21.02
CA ALA A 18 10.27 -10.99 -19.75
C ALA A 18 10.21 -9.46 -19.85
N ILE A 19 9.47 -8.85 -18.93
CA ILE A 19 9.49 -7.39 -18.77
C ILE A 19 10.82 -7.00 -18.12
N THR A 20 11.57 -6.13 -18.77
CA THR A 20 12.84 -5.62 -18.22
C THR A 20 12.64 -4.28 -17.52
N ILE A 21 13.29 -4.10 -16.37
CA ILE A 21 13.41 -2.81 -15.70
C ILE A 21 14.77 -2.21 -16.08
N ARG A 22 14.82 -0.90 -16.34
CA ARG A 22 16.11 -0.22 -16.57
C ARG A 22 16.94 -0.31 -15.30
N LYS A 23 18.17 -0.84 -15.40
CA LYS A 23 19.12 -0.82 -14.28
C LYS A 23 19.43 0.63 -13.88
N ASN A 24 19.18 0.94 -12.62
CA ASN A 24 19.41 2.23 -11.99
C ASN A 24 19.71 1.98 -10.50
N SER A 25 20.97 1.68 -10.19
CA SER A 25 21.42 1.34 -8.84
C SER A 25 21.36 2.57 -7.92
N ILE A 26 20.23 2.72 -7.22
CA ILE A 26 19.93 3.85 -6.32
C ILE A 26 19.86 3.41 -4.85
N PHE A 27 19.98 2.11 -4.58
CA PHE A 27 19.91 1.53 -3.25
C PHE A 27 21.14 0.69 -2.90
N THR A 28 21.43 0.62 -1.60
CA THR A 28 22.38 -0.31 -0.99
C THR A 28 21.69 -1.14 0.11
N SER A 29 22.41 -2.10 0.69
CA SER A 29 21.92 -2.88 1.83
C SER A 29 21.76 -2.05 3.11
N ASP A 30 22.38 -0.87 3.17
CA ASP A 30 22.36 0.01 4.34
C ASP A 30 21.13 0.92 4.37
N ASP A 31 20.36 0.96 3.27
CA ASP A 31 19.13 1.74 3.18
C ASP A 31 18.04 1.20 4.13
N ILE A 32 17.28 2.14 4.69
CA ILE A 32 16.14 1.87 5.57
C ILE A 32 14.86 2.16 4.79
N PHE A 33 14.14 1.10 4.43
CA PHE A 33 12.97 1.19 3.55
C PHE A 33 11.67 1.38 4.33
N PHE A 34 11.03 2.53 4.13
CA PHE A 34 9.65 2.74 4.52
C PHE A 34 8.71 2.08 3.51
N THR A 35 7.95 1.07 3.95
CA THR A 35 6.98 0.37 3.08
C THR A 35 5.55 0.61 3.55
N MET A 36 4.70 1.08 2.62
CA MET A 36 3.29 1.30 2.89
C MET A 36 2.46 1.01 1.63
N GLY A 37 1.37 0.25 1.78
CA GLY A 37 0.49 0.00 0.66
C GLY A 37 -0.38 -1.23 0.82
N SER A 38 -0.93 -1.70 -0.31
CA SER A 38 -1.72 -2.93 -0.41
C SER A 38 -0.88 -4.20 -0.17
N CYS A 39 -1.47 -5.38 -0.37
CA CYS A 39 -0.86 -6.67 -0.03
C CYS A 39 0.53 -6.89 -0.66
N PHE A 40 0.80 -6.32 -1.83
CA PHE A 40 2.11 -6.47 -2.46
C PHE A 40 3.24 -5.71 -1.73
N ALA A 41 2.93 -4.64 -0.98
CA ALA A 41 3.89 -3.99 -0.09
C ALA A 41 4.38 -4.95 1.01
N GLN A 42 3.53 -5.90 1.42
CA GLN A 42 3.92 -6.95 2.35
C GLN A 42 4.97 -7.90 1.75
N GLU A 43 4.83 -8.27 0.48
CA GLU A 43 5.78 -9.16 -0.18
C GLU A 43 7.14 -8.48 -0.37
N ILE A 44 7.14 -7.19 -0.71
CA ILE A 44 8.37 -6.38 -0.74
C ILE A 44 9.02 -6.32 0.65
N ARG A 45 8.24 -6.05 1.71
CA ARG A 45 8.74 -6.06 3.10
C ARG A 45 9.38 -7.40 3.45
N ARG A 46 8.70 -8.52 3.15
CA ARG A 46 9.24 -9.87 3.40
C ARG A 46 10.56 -10.07 2.68
N ALA A 47 10.64 -9.67 1.41
CA ALA A 47 11.85 -9.81 0.61
C ALA A 47 13.03 -8.96 1.09
N LEU A 48 12.77 -7.73 1.57
CA LEU A 48 13.77 -6.87 2.19
C LEU A 48 14.27 -7.50 3.50
N THR A 49 13.35 -7.88 4.39
CA THR A 49 13.69 -8.46 5.69
C THR A 49 14.41 -9.81 5.58
N SER A 50 14.06 -10.66 4.61
CA SER A 50 14.75 -11.94 4.36
C SER A 50 16.19 -11.75 3.87
N ARG A 51 16.51 -10.57 3.31
CA ARG A 51 17.85 -10.14 2.90
C ARG A 51 18.55 -9.30 3.96
N GLN A 52 18.00 -9.23 5.17
CA GLN A 52 18.53 -8.44 6.29
C GLN A 52 18.61 -6.93 6.00
N ILE A 53 17.82 -6.44 5.04
CA ILE A 53 17.69 -5.01 4.74
C ILE A 53 16.60 -4.43 5.64
N ALA A 54 16.89 -3.30 6.27
CA ALA A 54 16.01 -2.68 7.24
C ALA A 54 14.69 -2.23 6.58
N CYS A 55 13.56 -2.59 7.20
CA CYS A 55 12.25 -2.21 6.72
C CYS A 55 11.38 -1.67 7.86
N VAL A 56 10.84 -0.48 7.65
CA VAL A 56 10.05 0.28 8.61
C VAL A 56 8.67 0.62 8.02
N PRO A 57 7.67 0.97 8.85
CA PRO A 57 7.65 0.93 10.32
C PRO A 57 7.78 -0.48 10.90
N SER A 58 8.32 -0.60 12.12
CA SER A 58 8.40 -1.86 12.86
C SER A 58 7.08 -2.07 13.60
N TYR A 59 6.10 -2.67 12.92
CA TYR A 59 4.76 -2.83 13.48
C TYR A 59 4.72 -3.68 14.76
N ARG A 60 5.77 -4.46 15.05
CA ARG A 60 5.95 -5.18 16.32
C ARG A 60 6.11 -4.26 17.53
N ASN A 61 6.52 -3.02 17.32
CA ASN A 61 6.70 -2.03 18.40
C ASN A 61 5.39 -1.32 18.77
N ILE A 62 4.28 -1.59 18.07
CA ILE A 62 2.98 -1.06 18.45
C ILE A 62 2.56 -1.69 19.78
N SER A 63 2.41 -0.86 20.80
CA SER A 63 2.00 -1.26 22.14
C SER A 63 0.49 -1.36 22.21
N PHE A 64 -0.01 -2.53 22.63
CA PHE A 64 -1.41 -2.78 22.93
C PHE A 64 -1.55 -4.01 23.84
N ASP A 65 -2.65 -4.08 24.60
CA ASP A 65 -3.03 -5.27 25.36
C ASP A 65 -3.96 -6.16 24.51
N PRO A 66 -3.56 -7.38 24.11
CA PRO A 66 -4.41 -8.29 23.34
C PRO A 66 -5.72 -8.70 24.05
N ALA A 67 -5.81 -8.55 25.38
CA ALA A 67 -7.03 -8.75 26.14
C ALA A 67 -8.01 -7.57 26.04
N GLN A 68 -7.59 -6.45 25.45
CA GLN A 68 -8.39 -5.21 25.34
C GLN A 68 -8.43 -4.63 23.93
N ALA A 69 -7.55 -5.05 23.02
CA ALA A 69 -7.50 -4.58 21.64
C ALA A 69 -7.09 -5.68 20.65
N ILE A 70 -7.55 -5.52 19.41
CA ILE A 70 -7.14 -6.28 18.23
C ILE A 70 -6.51 -5.27 17.27
N VAL A 71 -5.26 -5.53 16.88
CA VAL A 71 -4.50 -4.70 15.94
C VAL A 71 -4.22 -5.51 14.68
N ASP A 72 -5.21 -5.54 13.79
CA ASP A 72 -5.17 -6.23 12.51
C ASP A 72 -4.70 -7.70 12.59
N GLU A 73 -3.50 -8.01 12.08
CA GLU A 73 -2.91 -9.35 12.10
C GLU A 73 -1.74 -9.47 13.09
N LEU A 74 -1.47 -8.45 13.90
CA LEU A 74 -0.41 -8.50 14.91
C LEU A 74 -0.78 -9.41 16.09
N PRO A 75 0.21 -10.10 16.70
CA PRO A 75 1.64 -10.15 16.34
C PRO A 75 1.98 -11.18 15.24
N ARG A 76 0.98 -11.92 14.71
CA ARG A 76 1.21 -13.02 13.75
C ARG A 76 1.86 -12.56 12.45
N GLN A 77 1.52 -11.36 11.97
CA GLN A 77 2.03 -10.82 10.72
C GLN A 77 2.39 -9.34 10.88
N GLU A 78 3.67 -9.03 10.70
CA GLU A 78 4.23 -7.67 10.84
C GLU A 78 3.97 -6.81 9.59
N HIS A 79 2.71 -6.54 9.31
CA HIS A 79 2.31 -5.68 8.20
C HIS A 79 0.89 -5.12 8.38
N MET A 80 0.68 -3.90 7.91
CA MET A 80 -0.64 -3.28 7.79
C MET A 80 -0.85 -2.78 6.37
N ASN A 81 -2.08 -3.00 5.87
CA ASN A 81 -2.42 -2.67 4.49
C ASN A 81 -3.14 -1.33 4.38
N PHE A 82 -2.69 -0.53 3.41
CA PHE A 82 -3.27 0.74 2.98
C PHE A 82 -3.51 0.68 1.47
N TYR A 83 -4.75 0.41 1.07
CA TYR A 83 -5.03 -0.10 -0.28
C TYR A 83 -5.08 0.96 -1.38
N ASN A 84 -5.38 2.21 -1.03
CA ASN A 84 -5.66 3.28 -1.97
C ASN A 84 -4.85 4.53 -1.64
N THR A 85 -4.75 5.43 -2.63
CA THR A 85 -3.95 6.66 -2.54
C THR A 85 -4.37 7.56 -1.38
N PHE A 86 -5.66 7.58 -1.05
CA PHE A 86 -6.23 8.35 0.05
C PHE A 86 -5.75 7.84 1.40
N THR A 87 -5.84 6.54 1.66
CA THR A 87 -5.45 5.95 2.95
C THR A 87 -3.95 6.10 3.20
N VAL A 88 -3.11 5.95 2.17
CA VAL A 88 -1.67 6.20 2.25
C VAL A 88 -1.40 7.66 2.60
N ARG A 89 -1.95 8.60 1.83
CA ARG A 89 -1.85 10.04 2.12
C ARG A 89 -2.31 10.37 3.53
N LEU A 90 -3.45 9.83 3.95
CA LEU A 90 -4.04 10.07 5.26
C LEU A 90 -3.10 9.65 6.39
N GLN A 91 -2.44 8.50 6.28
CA GLN A 91 -1.48 8.07 7.29
C GLN A 91 -0.25 8.98 7.35
N ILE A 92 0.22 9.46 6.19
CA ILE A 92 1.32 10.43 6.13
C ILE A 92 0.91 11.76 6.78
N GLU A 93 -0.30 12.25 6.48
CA GLU A 93 -0.86 13.43 7.16
C GLU A 93 -0.91 13.24 8.68
N GLN A 94 -1.36 12.08 9.17
CA GLN A 94 -1.44 11.80 10.62
C GLN A 94 -0.06 11.74 11.28
N MET A 95 0.90 11.01 10.72
CA MET A 95 2.22 10.86 11.35
C MET A 95 3.03 12.17 11.33
N LEU A 96 2.73 13.07 10.39
CA LEU A 96 3.33 14.40 10.30
C LEU A 96 2.55 15.47 11.10
N GLY A 97 1.45 15.12 11.76
CA GLY A 97 0.64 16.06 12.54
C GLY A 97 -0.15 17.06 11.70
N LEU A 98 -0.39 16.76 10.42
CA LEU A 98 -1.21 17.57 9.51
C LEU A 98 -2.70 17.30 9.65
N TRP A 99 -3.05 16.20 10.31
CA TRP A 99 -4.43 15.88 10.66
C TRP A 99 -4.50 15.07 11.94
N ASP A 100 -5.30 15.56 12.89
CA ASP A 100 -5.66 14.86 14.11
C ASP A 100 -7.07 14.27 14.01
N GLN A 101 -7.18 12.99 14.33
CA GLN A 101 -8.47 12.31 14.41
C GLN A 101 -9.22 12.78 15.67
N ALA A 102 -10.50 13.14 15.50
CA ALA A 102 -11.31 13.59 16.63
C ALA A 102 -11.53 12.45 17.64
N HIS A 103 -11.65 12.81 18.92
CA HIS A 103 -11.74 11.86 20.04
C HIS A 103 -12.95 10.91 19.99
N ASP A 104 -14.01 11.33 19.29
CA ASP A 104 -15.28 10.65 19.10
C ASP A 104 -15.44 10.08 17.68
N ASP A 105 -14.40 10.17 16.83
CA ASP A 105 -14.39 9.64 15.47
C ASP A 105 -13.98 8.16 15.45
N TRP A 106 -14.87 7.32 15.97
CA TRP A 106 -14.79 5.87 15.97
C TRP A 106 -16.16 5.25 15.66
N TRP A 107 -16.17 3.97 15.31
CA TRP A 107 -17.43 3.22 15.12
C TRP A 107 -17.68 2.27 16.28
N GLN A 108 -18.88 2.34 16.87
CA GLN A 108 -19.34 1.31 17.81
C GLN A 108 -19.84 0.11 17.03
N VAL A 109 -19.31 -1.07 17.32
CA VAL A 109 -19.65 -2.29 16.58
C VAL A 109 -19.99 -3.44 17.52
N LYS A 110 -20.88 -4.32 17.06
CA LYS A 110 -21.18 -5.59 17.75
C LYS A 110 -20.32 -6.69 17.14
N LYS A 111 -19.30 -7.13 17.88
CA LYS A 111 -18.33 -8.15 17.45
C LYS A 111 -17.95 -9.01 18.64
N ARG A 112 -17.88 -10.32 18.43
CA ARG A 112 -17.36 -11.24 19.47
C ARG A 112 -15.87 -10.94 19.70
N ALA A 113 -15.54 -10.43 20.88
CA ALA A 113 -14.18 -10.18 21.32
C ALA A 113 -13.97 -10.70 22.77
N PRO A 114 -12.71 -10.93 23.20
CA PRO A 114 -12.42 -11.42 24.56
C PRO A 114 -13.01 -10.57 25.69
N TRP A 115 -13.13 -9.26 25.46
CA TRP A 115 -13.59 -8.28 26.44
C TRP A 115 -15.10 -7.98 26.40
N GLY A 116 -15.86 -8.62 25.52
CA GLY A 116 -17.31 -8.47 25.43
C GLY A 116 -17.84 -8.26 24.01
N PRO A 117 -19.16 -8.05 23.87
CA PRO A 117 -19.83 -7.99 22.58
C PRO A 117 -19.76 -6.63 21.89
N ILE A 118 -19.41 -5.56 22.63
CA ILE A 118 -19.28 -4.19 22.13
C ILE A 118 -17.80 -3.88 21.94
N CYS A 119 -17.46 -3.40 20.75
CA CYS A 119 -16.12 -2.93 20.41
C CYS A 119 -16.20 -1.51 19.84
N PHE A 120 -15.08 -0.79 19.94
CA PHE A 120 -14.87 0.50 19.30
C PHE A 120 -13.82 0.31 18.21
N GLN A 121 -14.12 0.76 17.00
CA GLN A 121 -13.29 0.52 15.82
C GLN A 121 -12.73 1.83 15.28
N ASP A 122 -11.44 1.84 14.91
CA ASP A 122 -10.86 2.92 14.10
C ASP A 122 -11.34 2.78 12.64
N PRO A 123 -12.02 3.80 12.07
CA PRO A 123 -12.42 3.75 10.67
C PRO A 123 -11.25 3.86 9.69
N TYR A 124 -10.11 4.43 10.10
CA TYR A 124 -9.02 4.81 9.18
C TYR A 124 -7.83 3.85 9.13
N ARG A 125 -7.80 2.82 10.00
CA ARG A 125 -6.82 1.73 9.95
C ARG A 125 -7.51 0.38 9.92
N ARG A 126 -6.94 -0.53 9.15
CA ARG A 126 -7.55 -1.84 8.89
C ARG A 126 -7.62 -2.66 10.16
N GLY A 127 -8.83 -3.02 10.58
CA GLY A 127 -9.04 -4.06 11.58
C GLY A 127 -8.56 -3.71 12.98
N ILE A 128 -8.61 -2.43 13.37
CA ILE A 128 -8.28 -1.97 14.72
C ILE A 128 -9.55 -1.90 15.54
N PHE A 129 -9.63 -2.71 16.60
CA PHE A 129 -10.78 -2.78 17.51
C PHE A 129 -10.31 -2.72 18.96
N ALA A 130 -11.07 -2.07 19.83
CA ALA A 130 -10.75 -1.98 21.25
C ALA A 130 -11.98 -2.09 22.15
N LYS A 131 -11.74 -2.37 23.43
CA LYS A 131 -12.76 -2.48 24.50
C LYS A 131 -13.44 -1.16 24.84
N SER A 132 -12.72 -0.04 24.71
CA SER A 132 -13.23 1.30 25.01
C SER A 132 -12.63 2.34 24.06
N PRO A 133 -13.22 3.53 23.93
CA PRO A 133 -12.63 4.64 23.18
C PRO A 133 -11.23 5.02 23.66
N GLN A 134 -11.00 4.94 24.98
CA GLN A 134 -9.71 5.26 25.59
C GLN A 134 -8.62 4.28 25.13
N VAL A 135 -8.91 2.97 25.18
CA VAL A 135 -7.96 1.95 24.68
C VAL A 135 -7.74 2.10 23.19
N LEU A 136 -8.78 2.41 22.41
CA LEU A 136 -8.64 2.67 20.97
C LEU A 136 -7.68 3.82 20.69
N LYS A 137 -7.83 4.92 21.44
CA LYS A 137 -6.97 6.10 21.34
C LYS A 137 -5.51 5.76 21.66
N GLU A 138 -5.26 5.03 22.74
CA GLU A 138 -3.90 4.61 23.12
C GLU A 138 -3.22 3.76 22.03
N VAL A 139 -3.98 2.85 21.41
CA VAL A 139 -3.51 2.05 20.27
C VAL A 139 -3.19 2.95 19.08
N ILE A 140 -4.11 3.84 18.69
CA ILE A 140 -3.90 4.78 17.57
C ILE A 140 -2.66 5.66 17.80
N GLU A 141 -2.48 6.18 19.02
CA GLU A 141 -1.31 6.98 19.39
C GLU A 141 -0.02 6.15 19.32
N SER A 142 -0.04 4.89 19.78
CA SER A 142 1.12 4.01 19.64
C SER A 142 1.45 3.71 18.17
N MET A 143 0.44 3.54 17.33
CA MET A 143 0.62 3.36 15.90
C MET A 143 1.22 4.62 15.28
N ASN A 144 0.66 5.80 15.54
CA ASN A 144 1.18 7.07 15.02
C ASN A 144 2.63 7.31 15.41
N ARG A 145 3.01 7.02 16.66
CA ARG A 145 4.40 7.09 17.10
C ARG A 145 5.30 6.15 16.32
N GLU A 146 4.92 4.88 16.14
CA GLU A 146 5.73 3.91 15.40
C GLU A 146 5.82 4.25 13.90
N MET A 147 4.72 4.72 13.30
CA MET A 147 4.72 5.23 11.92
C MET A 147 5.69 6.40 11.77
N ARG A 148 5.69 7.34 12.72
CA ARG A 148 6.58 8.49 12.73
C ARG A 148 8.04 8.10 12.92
N VAL A 149 8.35 7.22 13.87
CA VAL A 149 9.71 6.68 14.08
C VAL A 149 10.23 6.02 12.80
N GLY A 150 9.39 5.21 12.14
CA GLY A 150 9.74 4.59 10.87
C GLY A 150 10.00 5.61 9.76
N PHE A 151 9.14 6.63 9.63
CA PHE A 151 9.29 7.69 8.63
C PHE A 151 10.59 8.48 8.85
N ASP A 152 10.89 8.83 10.10
CA ASP A 152 12.10 9.59 10.46
C ASP A 152 13.38 8.77 10.24
N ALA A 153 13.34 7.46 10.46
CA ALA A 153 14.49 6.57 10.21
C ALA A 153 14.72 6.28 8.72
N ALA A 154 13.69 6.38 7.89
CA ALA A 154 13.77 5.94 6.49
C ALA A 154 14.72 6.79 5.62
N THR A 155 15.41 6.11 4.72
CA THR A 155 16.24 6.68 3.64
C THR A 155 15.64 6.42 2.25
N ALA A 156 14.71 5.47 2.14
CA ALA A 156 14.02 5.10 0.92
C ALA A 156 12.53 4.80 1.18
N PHE A 157 11.67 5.04 0.19
CA PHE A 157 10.22 4.86 0.33
C PHE A 157 9.65 3.97 -0.77
N ILE A 158 8.71 3.09 -0.42
CA ILE A 158 7.97 2.25 -1.37
C ILE A 158 6.48 2.37 -1.07
N PHE A 159 5.72 2.88 -2.05
CA PHE A 159 4.28 3.00 -1.98
C PHE A 159 3.58 2.10 -3.00
N THR A 160 2.65 1.29 -2.53
CA THR A 160 1.90 0.36 -3.39
C THR A 160 0.39 0.59 -3.32
N PHE A 161 -0.25 0.88 -4.46
CA PHE A 161 -1.69 1.15 -4.54
C PHE A 161 -2.42 0.04 -5.28
N GLY A 162 -3.64 -0.29 -4.88
CA GLY A 162 -4.38 -1.42 -5.44
C GLY A 162 -5.86 -1.21 -5.70
N MET A 163 -6.46 -0.09 -5.25
CA MET A 163 -7.91 0.14 -5.31
C MET A 163 -8.22 1.61 -5.63
N THR A 164 -9.24 1.84 -6.47
CA THR A 164 -9.87 3.15 -6.73
C THR A 164 -11.26 3.27 -6.12
N GLU A 165 -11.93 2.15 -5.84
CA GLU A 165 -13.14 2.11 -5.01
C GLU A 165 -12.77 2.40 -3.55
N VAL A 166 -13.33 3.48 -3.03
CA VAL A 166 -13.11 3.95 -1.66
C VAL A 166 -14.43 4.20 -0.95
N PHE A 167 -14.38 4.26 0.37
CA PHE A 167 -15.56 4.50 1.20
C PHE A 167 -15.35 5.77 1.99
N ILE A 168 -16.07 6.83 1.63
CA ILE A 168 -15.99 8.14 2.28
C ILE A 168 -16.79 8.06 3.58
N ASN A 169 -16.15 8.32 4.72
CA ASN A 169 -16.83 8.55 5.99
C ASN A 169 -17.65 9.85 5.88
N LYS A 170 -18.97 9.74 6.04
CA LYS A 170 -19.91 10.85 5.86
C LYS A 170 -19.71 11.98 6.86
N ALA A 171 -19.19 11.69 8.05
CA ALA A 171 -18.99 12.67 9.10
C ALA A 171 -17.71 13.50 8.88
N SER A 172 -16.61 12.85 8.51
CA SER A 172 -15.29 13.50 8.39
C SER A 172 -14.88 13.85 6.96
N GLY A 173 -15.53 13.25 5.95
CA GLY A 173 -15.10 13.31 4.55
C GLY A 173 -13.82 12.52 4.25
N LYS A 174 -13.22 11.84 5.25
CA LYS A 174 -12.01 11.04 5.08
C LYS A 174 -12.34 9.62 4.58
N ILE A 175 -11.36 8.93 4.01
CA ILE A 175 -11.55 7.57 3.47
C ILE A 175 -11.36 6.53 4.56
N ALA A 176 -12.37 5.67 4.75
CA ALA A 176 -12.25 4.50 5.61
C ALA A 176 -11.21 3.50 5.05
N ALA A 177 -10.49 2.82 5.94
CA ALA A 177 -9.45 1.86 5.56
C ALA A 177 -9.98 0.66 4.78
N GLN A 178 -11.27 0.35 4.94
CA GLN A 178 -11.91 -0.85 4.41
C GLN A 178 -13.35 -0.57 3.99
N LYS A 179 -13.86 -1.49 3.18
CA LYS A 179 -15.30 -1.61 2.91
C LYS A 179 -16.11 -1.76 4.21
N PRO A 180 -17.40 -1.42 4.18
CA PRO A 180 -18.34 -1.72 5.26
C PRO A 180 -18.30 -3.18 5.69
N LEU A 181 -18.50 -3.37 7.00
CA LEU A 181 -18.60 -4.67 7.67
C LEU A 181 -17.37 -5.56 7.51
N TYR A 182 -16.22 -5.00 7.13
CA TYR A 182 -14.98 -5.77 7.03
C TYR A 182 -14.63 -6.41 8.38
N ARG A 183 -14.45 -7.75 8.38
CA ARG A 183 -14.22 -8.58 9.59
C ARG A 183 -15.24 -8.33 10.72
N GLY A 184 -16.49 -8.01 10.38
CA GLY A 184 -17.54 -7.71 11.38
C GLY A 184 -17.41 -6.32 12.00
N GLY A 185 -16.74 -5.39 11.33
CA GLY A 185 -16.68 -3.98 11.71
C GLY A 185 -17.93 -3.18 11.31
N GLY A 186 -17.84 -1.86 11.42
CA GLY A 186 -18.89 -0.89 11.11
C GLY A 186 -18.82 -0.39 9.66
N GLY A 187 -19.33 0.82 9.43
CA GLY A 187 -19.18 1.55 8.18
C GLY A 187 -20.37 1.46 7.24
N MET A 188 -21.38 0.63 7.53
CA MET A 188 -22.53 0.42 6.64
C MET A 188 -23.41 1.66 6.49
N GLN A 189 -23.66 2.37 7.59
CA GLN A 189 -24.45 3.61 7.56
C GLN A 189 -23.55 4.84 7.50
N GLU A 190 -22.32 4.71 7.99
CA GLU A 190 -21.35 5.76 8.21
C GLU A 190 -20.58 6.13 6.94
N THR A 191 -20.55 5.25 5.94
CA THR A 191 -19.79 5.48 4.70
C THR A 191 -20.64 5.50 3.44
N ALA A 192 -20.11 6.12 2.39
CA ALA A 192 -20.64 6.08 1.03
C ALA A 192 -19.55 5.60 0.07
N LEU A 193 -19.93 4.71 -0.86
CA LEU A 193 -19.03 4.27 -1.94
C LEU A 193 -18.69 5.47 -2.85
N HIS A 194 -17.42 5.57 -3.22
CA HIS A 194 -16.94 6.49 -4.24
C HIS A 194 -15.91 5.80 -5.13
N VAL A 195 -16.05 5.94 -6.44
CA VAL A 195 -15.06 5.45 -7.41
C VAL A 195 -14.16 6.63 -7.76
N SER A 196 -12.95 6.62 -7.21
CA SER A 196 -12.05 7.77 -7.34
C SER A 196 -11.50 7.93 -8.76
N SER A 197 -11.47 9.18 -9.22
CA SER A 197 -11.00 9.61 -10.53
C SER A 197 -9.49 9.63 -10.65
N PHE A 198 -8.99 9.81 -11.88
CA PHE A 198 -7.58 10.08 -12.14
C PHE A 198 -7.08 11.29 -11.33
N GLN A 199 -7.78 12.43 -11.37
CA GLN A 199 -7.36 13.67 -10.72
C GLN A 199 -7.24 13.53 -9.19
N GLU A 200 -8.18 12.84 -8.54
CA GLU A 200 -8.12 12.64 -7.09
C GLU A 200 -6.94 11.76 -6.70
N ASN A 201 -6.74 10.64 -7.41
CA ASN A 201 -5.61 9.76 -7.17
C ASN A 201 -4.28 10.46 -7.46
N TYR A 202 -4.21 11.25 -8.53
CA TYR A 202 -3.06 12.07 -8.88
C TYR A 202 -2.72 13.05 -7.75
N ALA A 203 -3.70 13.85 -7.31
CA ALA A 203 -3.51 14.80 -6.22
C ALA A 203 -3.01 14.11 -4.94
N ASN A 204 -3.52 12.92 -4.61
CA ASN A 204 -3.09 12.19 -3.42
C ASN A 204 -1.66 11.66 -3.51
N VAL A 205 -1.28 11.08 -4.65
CA VAL A 205 0.08 10.57 -4.85
C VAL A 205 1.07 11.73 -4.87
N MET A 206 0.74 12.83 -5.55
CA MET A 206 1.56 14.04 -5.57
C MET A 206 1.75 14.62 -4.18
N ALA A 207 0.68 14.80 -3.41
CA ALA A 207 0.77 15.26 -2.03
C ALA A 207 1.63 14.31 -1.16
N THR A 208 1.50 13.00 -1.34
CA THR A 208 2.33 12.01 -0.64
C THR A 208 3.81 12.19 -0.97
N VAL A 209 4.16 12.31 -2.25
CA VAL A 209 5.54 12.53 -2.69
C VAL A 209 6.07 13.87 -2.18
N ASP A 210 5.29 14.93 -2.24
CA ASP A 210 5.70 16.27 -1.80
C ASP A 210 5.92 16.31 -0.29
N MET A 211 5.09 15.65 0.52
CA MET A 211 5.30 15.50 1.97
C MET A 211 6.58 14.72 2.29
N VAL A 212 6.88 13.66 1.54
CA VAL A 212 8.16 12.94 1.67
C VAL A 212 9.32 13.87 1.33
N ARG A 213 9.26 14.58 0.20
CA ARG A 213 10.32 15.49 -0.27
C ARG A 213 10.60 16.62 0.72
N GLN A 214 9.58 17.16 1.38
CA GLN A 214 9.74 18.20 2.41
C GLN A 214 10.62 17.74 3.59
N HIS A 215 10.61 16.44 3.92
CA HIS A 215 11.35 15.90 5.07
C HIS A 215 12.59 15.10 4.66
N LYS A 216 12.58 14.55 3.43
CA LYS A 216 13.54 13.60 2.87
C LYS A 216 13.81 13.99 1.41
N PRO A 217 14.47 15.14 1.15
CA PRO A 217 14.58 15.73 -0.17
C PRO A 217 15.20 14.79 -1.21
N ASP A 218 16.23 14.03 -0.80
CA ASP A 218 16.99 13.17 -1.70
C ASP A 218 16.55 11.69 -1.70
N ALA A 219 15.64 11.29 -0.80
CA ALA A 219 15.27 9.89 -0.62
C ALA A 219 14.61 9.30 -1.88
N PRO A 220 15.08 8.17 -2.44
CA PRO A 220 14.41 7.58 -3.59
C PRO A 220 13.03 7.05 -3.21
N ILE A 221 12.06 7.22 -4.12
CA ILE A 221 10.69 6.75 -3.95
C ILE A 221 10.36 5.75 -5.05
N ILE A 222 9.88 4.58 -4.69
CA ILE A 222 9.30 3.59 -5.60
C ILE A 222 7.78 3.63 -5.50
N LEU A 223 7.13 3.80 -6.64
CA LEU A 223 5.69 3.71 -6.79
C LEU A 223 5.34 2.45 -7.56
N THR A 224 4.30 1.72 -7.14
CA THR A 224 3.85 0.53 -7.86
C THR A 224 2.36 0.27 -7.73
N VAL A 225 1.77 -0.31 -8.78
CA VAL A 225 0.38 -0.80 -8.76
C VAL A 225 0.39 -2.25 -8.33
N SER A 226 -0.39 -2.59 -7.33
CA SER A 226 -0.53 -3.96 -6.84
C SER A 226 -1.02 -4.91 -7.92
N PRO A 227 -0.33 -6.04 -8.16
CA PRO A 227 -0.77 -7.04 -9.14
C PRO A 227 -1.95 -7.90 -8.65
N VAL A 228 -2.26 -7.87 -7.35
CA VAL A 228 -3.33 -8.69 -6.77
C VAL A 228 -4.69 -8.19 -7.27
N ALA A 229 -5.46 -9.09 -7.87
CA ALA A 229 -6.79 -8.77 -8.39
C ALA A 229 -7.79 -8.49 -7.26
N LEU A 230 -8.81 -7.68 -7.56
CA LEU A 230 -9.89 -7.40 -6.61
C LEU A 230 -10.63 -8.68 -6.24
N ALA A 231 -11.00 -8.79 -4.96
CA ALA A 231 -11.85 -9.89 -4.50
C ALA A 231 -13.32 -9.66 -4.82
N ARG A 232 -13.72 -8.37 -4.88
CA ARG A 232 -15.08 -7.86 -4.97
C ARG A 232 -15.03 -6.46 -5.56
N THR A 233 -16.08 -6.07 -6.25
CA THR A 233 -16.40 -4.69 -6.62
C THR A 233 -17.75 -4.29 -6.02
N PHE A 234 -17.94 -3.00 -5.79
CA PHE A 234 -19.20 -2.40 -5.36
C PHE A 234 -19.84 -1.56 -6.48
N GLN A 235 -19.22 -1.58 -7.66
CA GLN A 235 -19.78 -1.02 -8.88
C GLN A 235 -20.76 -2.01 -9.51
N ASP A 236 -21.65 -1.52 -10.37
CA ASP A 236 -22.49 -2.35 -11.22
C ASP A 236 -21.69 -2.82 -12.45
N ALA A 237 -20.65 -3.61 -12.19
CA ALA A 237 -19.71 -4.10 -13.20
C ALA A 237 -19.12 -5.47 -12.80
N ASP A 238 -18.59 -6.19 -13.78
CA ASP A 238 -17.79 -7.39 -13.50
C ASP A 238 -16.53 -7.03 -12.71
N VAL A 239 -16.15 -7.89 -11.75
CA VAL A 239 -15.01 -7.65 -10.84
C VAL A 239 -13.68 -7.54 -11.60
N VAL A 240 -13.52 -8.24 -12.71
CA VAL A 240 -12.31 -8.18 -13.56
C VAL A 240 -12.29 -6.85 -14.31
N THR A 241 -13.43 -6.40 -14.85
CA THR A 241 -13.54 -5.09 -15.51
C THR A 241 -13.23 -3.95 -14.54
N ALA A 242 -13.86 -3.93 -13.36
CA ALA A 242 -13.61 -2.92 -12.32
C ALA A 242 -12.15 -2.96 -11.82
N SER A 243 -11.59 -4.16 -11.64
CA SER A 243 -10.18 -4.33 -11.26
C SER A 243 -9.24 -3.79 -12.34
N THR A 244 -9.55 -4.01 -13.62
CA THR A 244 -8.72 -3.58 -14.75
C THR A 244 -8.77 -2.06 -14.93
N GLU A 245 -9.96 -1.46 -14.85
CA GLU A 245 -10.14 -0.01 -14.89
C GLU A 245 -9.38 0.67 -13.75
N GLY A 246 -9.62 0.27 -12.50
CA GLY A 246 -9.01 0.91 -11.35
C GLY A 246 -7.49 0.82 -11.36
N LYS A 247 -6.93 -0.33 -11.74
CA LYS A 247 -5.47 -0.50 -11.87
C LYS A 247 -4.89 0.28 -13.05
N SER A 248 -5.62 0.40 -14.16
CA SER A 248 -5.23 1.25 -15.29
C SER A 248 -5.20 2.74 -14.92
N VAL A 249 -6.19 3.22 -14.17
CA VAL A 249 -6.22 4.60 -13.65
C VAL A 249 -5.02 4.84 -12.75
N LEU A 250 -4.79 3.97 -11.75
CA LEU A 250 -3.63 4.08 -10.86
C LEU A 250 -2.32 4.04 -11.66
N ARG A 251 -2.22 3.14 -12.64
CA ARG A 251 -1.02 3.02 -13.48
C ARG A 251 -0.72 4.31 -14.24
N ALA A 252 -1.74 4.93 -14.83
CA ALA A 252 -1.61 6.21 -15.52
C ALA A 252 -1.13 7.30 -14.55
N VAL A 253 -1.74 7.37 -13.36
CA VAL A 253 -1.37 8.32 -12.29
C VAL A 253 0.10 8.18 -11.91
N LEU A 254 0.54 6.96 -11.53
CA LEU A 254 1.93 6.76 -11.08
C LEU A 254 2.92 7.06 -12.20
N GLY A 255 2.58 6.74 -13.45
CA GLY A 255 3.39 7.09 -14.61
C GLY A 255 3.53 8.60 -14.81
N GLN A 256 2.47 9.37 -14.57
CA GLN A 256 2.53 10.83 -14.63
C GLN A 256 3.39 11.41 -13.50
N VAL A 257 3.18 10.97 -12.26
CA VAL A 257 3.99 11.43 -11.11
C VAL A 257 5.49 11.17 -11.32
N CYS A 258 5.86 9.98 -11.82
CA CYS A 258 7.28 9.66 -12.07
C CYS A 258 7.92 10.52 -13.18
N ARG A 259 7.13 11.16 -14.05
CA ARG A 259 7.65 12.11 -15.06
C ARG A 259 7.78 13.53 -14.52
N GLU A 260 6.98 13.87 -13.51
CA GLU A 260 6.90 15.22 -12.94
C GLU A 260 7.72 15.39 -11.64
N ARG A 261 8.30 14.31 -11.12
CA ARG A 261 9.07 14.31 -9.87
C ARG A 261 10.38 13.57 -10.02
N ASP A 262 11.45 14.21 -9.59
CA ASP A 262 12.78 13.62 -9.60
C ASP A 262 12.94 12.55 -8.52
N ASN A 263 13.77 11.56 -8.84
CA ASN A 263 14.07 10.41 -7.99
C ASN A 263 12.80 9.64 -7.51
N VAL A 264 11.79 9.60 -8.38
CA VAL A 264 10.58 8.79 -8.22
C VAL A 264 10.51 7.79 -9.36
N HIS A 265 10.49 6.50 -9.03
CA HIS A 265 10.60 5.42 -10.00
C HIS A 265 9.38 4.51 -9.93
N TYR A 266 9.02 3.91 -11.07
CA TYR A 266 7.92 2.97 -11.15
C TYR A 266 8.42 1.52 -11.22
N LEU A 267 7.93 0.66 -10.32
CA LEU A 267 8.15 -0.79 -10.37
C LEU A 267 6.96 -1.46 -11.09
N PRO A 268 7.15 -2.13 -12.24
CA PRO A 268 6.05 -2.67 -13.05
C PRO A 268 5.46 -3.99 -12.55
N SER A 269 5.16 -4.10 -11.25
CA SER A 269 4.65 -5.35 -10.65
C SER A 269 3.30 -5.78 -11.23
N PHE A 270 2.40 -4.83 -11.51
CA PHE A 270 1.12 -5.08 -12.18
C PHE A 270 1.30 -5.63 -13.60
N GLU A 271 2.24 -5.08 -14.36
CA GLU A 271 2.51 -5.52 -15.74
C GLU A 271 3.13 -6.92 -15.80
N PHE A 272 4.03 -7.26 -14.87
CA PHE A 272 4.61 -8.62 -14.78
C PHE A 272 3.50 -9.68 -14.69
N VAL A 273 2.49 -9.42 -13.86
CA VAL A 273 1.38 -10.35 -13.63
C VAL A 273 0.39 -10.34 -14.79
N THR A 274 -0.02 -9.17 -15.27
CA THR A 274 -1.01 -9.09 -16.35
C THR A 274 -0.49 -9.61 -17.67
N TYR A 275 0.76 -9.29 -18.03
CA TYR A 275 1.35 -9.79 -19.26
C TYR A 275 1.69 -11.28 -19.20
N GLY A 276 2.04 -11.81 -18.02
CA GLY A 276 2.27 -13.24 -17.83
C GLY A 276 1.05 -14.11 -18.13
N GLY A 277 -0.17 -13.52 -18.11
CA GLY A 277 -1.41 -14.23 -18.38
C GLY A 277 -1.90 -15.09 -17.22
N LEU A 278 -3.14 -15.56 -17.32
CA LEU A 278 -3.84 -16.21 -16.20
C LEU A 278 -3.09 -17.44 -15.66
N ALA A 279 -2.69 -18.35 -16.55
CA ALA A 279 -2.09 -19.64 -16.20
C ALA A 279 -0.71 -19.49 -15.52
N ARG A 280 0.11 -18.53 -15.97
CA ARG A 280 1.44 -18.30 -15.38
C ARG A 280 1.33 -17.53 -14.08
N SER A 281 0.48 -16.50 -14.03
CA SER A 281 0.57 -15.49 -12.99
C SER A 281 -0.28 -15.77 -11.75
N TYR A 282 -1.43 -16.42 -11.90
CA TYR A 282 -2.38 -16.60 -10.80
C TYR A 282 -2.43 -18.04 -10.30
N ARG A 283 -2.77 -18.19 -9.01
CA ARG A 283 -3.17 -19.47 -8.41
C ARG A 283 -4.50 -19.94 -8.99
N GLU A 284 -4.95 -21.11 -8.56
CA GLU A 284 -6.20 -21.73 -9.02
C GLU A 284 -7.44 -20.85 -8.80
N ASP A 285 -7.41 -19.94 -7.82
CA ASP A 285 -8.50 -18.98 -7.57
C ASP A 285 -8.51 -17.76 -8.50
N LEU A 286 -7.57 -17.70 -9.47
CA LEU A 286 -7.41 -16.64 -10.46
C LEU A 286 -7.30 -15.23 -9.88
N ARG A 287 -6.92 -15.13 -8.60
CA ARG A 287 -6.86 -13.85 -7.86
C ARG A 287 -5.52 -13.66 -7.19
N HIS A 288 -5.06 -14.65 -6.42
CA HIS A 288 -3.78 -14.58 -5.75
C HIS A 288 -2.67 -14.88 -6.74
N VAL A 289 -1.63 -14.06 -6.71
CA VAL A 289 -0.44 -14.26 -7.55
C VAL A 289 0.33 -15.50 -7.04
N LYS A 290 0.89 -16.29 -7.96
CA LYS A 290 1.79 -17.40 -7.60
C LYS A 290 3.05 -16.85 -6.94
N ILE A 291 3.54 -17.58 -5.94
CA ILE A 291 4.75 -17.18 -5.18
C ILE A 291 5.94 -17.02 -6.12
N SER A 292 6.13 -17.94 -7.06
CA SER A 292 7.20 -17.86 -8.06
C SER A 292 7.20 -16.57 -8.90
N VAL A 293 6.01 -15.99 -9.16
CA VAL A 293 5.89 -14.74 -9.91
C VAL A 293 6.12 -13.52 -9.02
N VAL A 294 5.70 -13.59 -7.75
CA VAL A 294 6.07 -12.57 -6.75
C VAL A 294 7.59 -12.53 -6.58
N ASP A 295 8.23 -13.69 -6.44
CA ASP A 295 9.69 -13.81 -6.31
C ASP A 295 10.40 -13.23 -7.53
N GLU A 296 9.93 -13.52 -8.74
CA GLU A 296 10.48 -12.93 -9.98
C GLU A 296 10.42 -11.40 -9.96
N ILE A 297 9.27 -10.81 -9.59
CA ILE A 297 9.13 -9.35 -9.53
C ILE A 297 10.09 -8.76 -8.50
N VAL A 298 10.22 -9.42 -7.35
CA VAL A 298 11.13 -9.02 -6.28
C VAL A 298 12.59 -9.10 -6.73
N GLU A 299 13.01 -10.18 -7.38
CA GLU A 299 14.37 -10.29 -7.92
C GLU A 299 14.66 -9.21 -8.96
N GLN A 300 13.69 -8.91 -9.84
CA GLN A 300 13.83 -7.83 -10.81
C GLN A 300 13.94 -6.46 -10.13
N PHE A 301 13.22 -6.23 -9.03
CA PHE A 301 13.39 -5.05 -8.19
C PHE A 301 14.83 -4.94 -7.64
N PHE A 302 15.37 -6.01 -7.06
CA PHE A 302 16.75 -6.01 -6.54
C PHE A 302 17.78 -5.79 -7.65
N ASN A 303 17.69 -6.56 -8.74
CA ASN A 303 18.62 -6.48 -9.87
C ASN A 303 18.63 -5.10 -10.54
N ALA A 304 17.48 -4.44 -10.60
CA ALA A 304 17.35 -3.13 -11.23
C ALA A 304 17.86 -2.00 -10.33
N TYR A 305 17.54 -2.03 -9.04
CA TYR A 305 17.69 -0.85 -8.18
C TYR A 305 18.81 -0.94 -7.14
N PHE A 306 19.37 -2.12 -6.87
CA PHE A 306 20.50 -2.25 -5.95
C PHE A 306 21.83 -2.21 -6.70
N ALA A 307 22.85 -1.66 -6.05
CA ALA A 307 24.22 -1.84 -6.50
C ALA A 307 24.57 -3.34 -6.49
N PRO A 308 25.38 -3.83 -7.45
CA PRO A 308 25.93 -5.18 -7.33
C PRO A 308 26.66 -5.31 -6.01
N SER A 309 26.46 -6.42 -5.29
CA SER A 309 27.30 -6.77 -4.15
C SER A 309 28.76 -6.74 -4.62
N SER A 310 29.61 -5.96 -3.96
CA SER A 310 31.06 -6.11 -4.16
C SER A 310 31.42 -7.57 -3.83
N PRO A 311 32.20 -8.25 -4.69
CA PRO A 311 32.59 -9.65 -4.48
C PRO A 311 33.43 -9.84 -3.21
#